data_AF-A0A935YI84-F1
#
_entry.id   AF-A0A935YI84-F1
#
_cell.length_a   1.000
_cell.length_b   1.000
_cell.length_c   1.000
_cell.angle_alpha   90.00
_cell.angle_beta   90.00
_cell.angle_gamma   90.00
#
_symmetry.space_group_name_H-M   'P 1'
#
loop_
_entity.id
_entity.type
_entity.pdbx_description
1 polymer ?
#
loop_
_entity_poly.entity_id
_entity_poly.type
_entity_poly.pdbx_seq_one_letter_code
_entity_poly.pdbx_strand_id
1 'polypeptide(L)'
;MKSDVTGKPSGTDLNKLRALADADIATDDETPYDPNDPAAVEAFWHDATVTPGGGVAATLAALHRARGPGQKPRKTQLTVRYSPEVVAYFKATGKGWQARMDAALKEWIARRSE
;
A
#
# COMPACT_ATOMS: atom_id res chain seq x y z
N MET A 1 9.07 -21.36 32.75
CA MET A 1 7.93 -22.16 32.27
C MET A 1 8.31 -22.74 30.92
N LYS A 2 8.50 -24.06 30.82
CA LYS A 2 8.81 -24.77 29.58
C LYS A 2 7.51 -25.37 29.09
N SER A 3 7.01 -24.93 27.94
CA SER A 3 5.82 -25.48 27.31
C SER A 3 6.13 -26.87 26.76
N ASP A 4 5.38 -27.85 27.24
CA ASP A 4 5.39 -29.23 26.74
C ASP A 4 4.84 -29.23 25.30
N VAL A 5 5.65 -29.68 24.34
CA VAL A 5 5.28 -29.74 22.92
C VAL A 5 4.53 -31.05 22.69
N THR A 6 3.21 -31.03 22.83
CA THR A 6 2.33 -32.18 22.58
C THR A 6 2.13 -32.39 21.08
N GLY A 7 3.16 -32.87 20.38
CA GLY A 7 3.09 -33.28 18.98
C GLY A 7 3.85 -34.59 18.77
N LYS A 8 3.28 -35.51 17.98
CA LYS A 8 3.97 -36.74 17.57
C LYS A 8 5.33 -36.33 16.96
N PRO A 9 6.48 -36.85 17.45
CA PRO A 9 7.77 -36.44 16.92
C PRO A 9 7.77 -36.70 15.42
N SER A 10 8.10 -35.67 14.64
CA SER A 10 8.30 -35.82 13.20
C SER A 10 9.33 -36.93 13.00
N GLY A 11 8.95 -38.01 12.30
CA GLY A 11 9.86 -39.11 11.97
C GLY A 11 11.00 -38.68 11.02
N THR A 12 10.92 -37.45 10.52
CA THR A 12 11.89 -36.87 9.60
C THR A 12 13.05 -36.23 10.37
N ASP A 13 14.25 -36.77 10.16
CA ASP A 13 15.50 -36.20 10.69
C ASP A 13 15.87 -34.92 9.92
N LEU A 14 15.53 -33.77 10.51
CA LEU A 14 15.75 -32.45 9.92
C LEU A 14 17.24 -32.11 9.77
N ASN A 15 18.13 -32.71 10.56
CA ASN A 15 19.56 -32.46 10.46
C ASN A 15 20.15 -33.15 9.21
N LYS A 16 19.63 -34.35 8.89
CA LYS A 16 19.99 -35.03 7.64
C LYS A 16 19.51 -34.25 6.42
N LEU A 17 18.27 -33.78 6.42
CA LEU A 17 17.71 -33.01 5.30
C LEU A 17 18.49 -31.71 5.01
N ARG A 18 18.86 -30.96 6.05
CA ARG A 18 19.65 -29.73 5.89
C ARG A 18 21.10 -29.97 5.43
N ALA A 19 21.63 -31.18 5.63
CA ALA A 19 22.98 -31.55 5.21
C ALA A 19 23.02 -32.10 3.77
N LEU A 20 21.87 -32.38 3.16
CA LEU A 20 21.79 -32.69 1.74
C LEU A 20 22.05 -31.42 0.93
N ALA A 21 22.81 -31.56 -0.16
CA ALA A 21 22.96 -30.48 -1.12
C ALA A 21 21.62 -30.26 -1.84
N ASP A 22 21.22 -29.00 -1.96
CA ASP A 22 20.07 -28.63 -2.76
C ASP A 22 20.38 -28.93 -4.24
N ALA A 23 19.49 -29.68 -4.90
CA ALA A 23 19.56 -29.89 -6.33
C ALA A 23 18.89 -28.71 -7.07
N ASP A 24 19.32 -28.47 -8.30
CA ASP A 24 18.71 -27.44 -9.15
C ASP A 24 17.21 -27.72 -9.34
N ILE A 25 16.42 -26.67 -9.18
CA ILE A 25 14.97 -26.67 -9.39
C ILE A 25 14.71 -26.63 -10.90
N ALA A 26 13.87 -27.52 -11.41
CA ALA A 26 13.50 -27.51 -12.82
C ALA A 26 12.73 -26.22 -13.17
N THR A 27 13.10 -25.58 -14.28
CA THR A 27 12.34 -24.48 -14.88
C THR A 27 11.11 -25.04 -15.59
N ASP A 28 9.93 -24.47 -15.36
CA ASP A 28 8.69 -24.79 -16.09
C ASP A 28 8.17 -23.58 -16.87
N ASP A 29 7.20 -23.79 -17.77
CA ASP A 29 6.62 -22.70 -18.57
C ASP A 29 5.67 -21.79 -17.76
N GLU A 30 5.28 -22.18 -16.55
CA GLU A 30 4.41 -21.42 -15.64
C GLU A 30 5.19 -20.49 -14.69
N THR A 31 6.52 -20.64 -14.61
CA THR A 31 7.45 -19.90 -13.76
C THR A 31 8.17 -18.82 -14.58
N PRO A 32 7.73 -17.55 -14.53
CA PRO A 32 8.24 -16.49 -15.40
C PRO A 32 9.63 -15.94 -14.99
N TYR A 33 10.34 -16.63 -14.09
CA TYR A 33 11.67 -16.28 -13.60
C TYR A 33 12.50 -17.56 -13.36
N ASP A 34 13.83 -17.46 -13.36
CA ASP A 34 14.72 -18.59 -13.05
C ASP A 34 14.74 -18.85 -11.53
N PRO A 35 14.26 -20.01 -11.04
CA PRO A 35 14.23 -20.31 -9.61
C PRO A 35 15.62 -20.60 -9.01
N ASN A 36 16.63 -20.87 -9.83
CA ASN A 36 18.01 -21.15 -9.38
C ASN A 36 18.89 -19.90 -9.38
N ASP A 37 18.41 -18.76 -9.88
CA ASP A 37 19.09 -17.46 -9.79
C ASP A 37 18.50 -16.62 -8.65
N PRO A 38 19.25 -16.39 -7.56
CA PRO A 38 18.79 -15.57 -6.44
C PRO A 38 18.37 -14.15 -6.85
N ALA A 39 19.02 -13.56 -7.86
CA ALA A 39 18.68 -12.22 -8.32
C ALA A 39 17.32 -12.18 -9.03
N ALA A 40 17.03 -13.20 -9.84
CA ALA A 40 15.74 -13.35 -10.51
C ALA A 40 14.60 -13.60 -9.51
N VAL A 41 14.85 -14.42 -8.48
CA VAL A 41 13.91 -14.68 -7.38
C VAL A 41 13.58 -13.37 -6.65
N GLU A 42 14.58 -12.64 -6.20
CA GLU A 42 14.39 -11.37 -5.48
C GLU A 42 13.65 -10.34 -6.34
N ALA A 43 14.03 -10.19 -7.62
CA ALA A 43 13.37 -9.27 -8.53
C ALA A 43 11.88 -9.59 -8.73
N PHE A 44 11.54 -10.88 -8.85
CA PHE A 44 10.14 -11.30 -9.04
C PHE A 44 9.30 -11.12 -7.76
N TRP A 45 9.88 -11.44 -6.60
CA TRP A 45 9.17 -11.39 -5.32
C TRP A 45 9.23 -10.03 -4.61
N HIS A 46 10.01 -9.07 -5.09
CA HIS A 46 10.20 -7.74 -4.48
C HIS A 46 8.87 -7.02 -4.15
N ASP A 47 7.89 -7.10 -5.05
CA ASP A 47 6.59 -6.43 -4.90
C ASP A 47 5.48 -7.35 -4.36
N ALA A 48 5.82 -8.58 -3.95
CA ALA A 48 4.85 -9.54 -3.46
C ALA A 48 4.26 -9.12 -2.10
N THR A 49 2.94 -9.30 -1.93
CA THR A 49 2.25 -9.01 -0.67
C THR A 49 2.08 -10.28 0.17
N VAL A 50 2.81 -10.38 1.28
CA VAL A 50 2.68 -11.51 2.22
C VAL A 50 1.36 -11.41 2.98
N THR A 51 0.49 -12.41 2.84
CA THR A 51 -0.78 -12.49 3.58
C THR A 51 -0.73 -13.65 4.57
N PRO A 52 -1.01 -13.44 5.88
CA PRO A 52 -0.98 -14.49 6.88
C PRO A 52 -2.24 -15.38 6.78
N GLY A 53 -2.29 -16.23 5.76
CA GLY A 53 -3.42 -17.15 5.52
C GLY A 53 -4.75 -16.47 5.18
N GLY A 54 -5.82 -17.27 5.06
CA GLY A 54 -7.18 -16.77 4.74
C GLY A 54 -7.60 -16.90 3.26
N GLY A 55 -6.78 -17.51 2.42
CA GLY A 55 -7.09 -17.83 1.03
C GLY A 55 -7.27 -16.61 0.12
N VAL A 56 -7.81 -16.83 -1.08
CA VAL A 56 -7.93 -15.83 -2.15
C VAL A 56 -8.64 -14.56 -1.68
N ALA A 57 -9.65 -14.67 -0.82
CA ALA A 57 -10.41 -13.53 -0.32
C ALA A 57 -9.57 -12.60 0.58
N ALA A 58 -8.76 -13.16 1.48
CA ALA A 58 -7.88 -12.37 2.34
C ALA A 58 -6.76 -11.70 1.53
N THR A 59 -6.21 -12.40 0.54
CA THR A 59 -5.21 -11.86 -0.39
C THR A 59 -5.79 -10.73 -1.22
N LEU A 60 -7.01 -10.88 -1.78
CA LEU A 60 -7.69 -9.81 -2.51
C LEU A 60 -7.95 -8.58 -1.62
N ALA A 61 -8.32 -8.78 -0.36
CA ALA A 61 -8.49 -7.68 0.59
C ALA A 61 -7.15 -6.96 0.91
N ALA A 62 -6.05 -7.70 1.04
CA ALA A 62 -4.72 -7.13 1.24
C ALA A 62 -4.21 -6.37 0.00
N LEU A 63 -4.45 -6.93 -1.20
CA LEU A 63 -4.12 -6.31 -2.49
C LEU A 63 -5.00 -5.10 -2.83
N HIS A 64 -6.24 -5.08 -2.32
CA HIS A 64 -7.10 -3.90 -2.30
C HIS A 64 -6.56 -2.89 -1.28
N ARG A 65 -5.35 -2.39 -1.60
CA ARG A 65 -4.59 -1.32 -1.00
C ARG A 65 -5.54 -0.40 -0.22
N ALA A 66 -5.60 -0.61 1.09
CA ALA A 66 -6.16 0.37 1.98
C ALA A 66 -5.49 1.68 1.59
N ARG A 67 -6.26 2.64 1.06
CA ARG A 67 -5.77 4.00 0.85
C ARG A 67 -5.08 4.36 2.17
N GLY A 68 -3.76 4.62 2.12
CA GLY A 68 -2.99 4.90 3.32
C GLY A 68 -3.71 5.92 4.21
N PRO A 69 -3.51 5.89 5.54
CA PRO A 69 -4.27 6.73 6.48
C PRO A 69 -4.39 8.13 5.92
N GLY A 70 -5.63 8.53 5.62
CA GLY A 70 -5.93 9.71 4.81
C GLY A 70 -5.19 10.92 5.34
N GLN A 71 -4.15 11.34 4.63
CA GLN A 71 -3.34 12.50 4.97
C GLN A 71 -4.24 13.74 5.01
N LYS A 72 -4.33 14.33 6.22
CA LYS A 72 -4.98 15.60 6.57
C LYS A 72 -6.52 15.58 6.53
N PRO A 73 -7.18 16.40 7.39
CA PRO A 73 -8.63 16.54 7.34
C PRO A 73 -9.06 16.92 5.92
N ARG A 74 -9.94 16.10 5.35
CA ARG A 74 -10.48 16.31 4.01
C ARG A 74 -11.25 17.63 4.01
N LYS A 75 -11.07 18.44 2.95
CA LYS A 75 -11.88 19.64 2.74
C LYS A 75 -13.36 19.27 2.82
N THR A 76 -14.13 19.99 3.63
CA THR A 76 -15.59 19.80 3.71
C THR A 76 -16.22 20.32 2.43
N GLN A 77 -16.94 19.46 1.70
CA GLN A 77 -17.71 19.88 0.54
C GLN A 77 -18.98 20.58 1.01
N LEU A 78 -19.11 21.88 0.68
CA LEU A 78 -20.29 22.68 0.97
C LEU A 78 -20.80 23.35 -0.32
N THR A 79 -22.10 23.51 -0.42
CA THR A 79 -22.74 24.26 -1.51
C THR A 79 -22.94 25.71 -1.06
N VAL A 80 -22.00 26.59 -1.42
CA VAL A 80 -22.02 28.03 -1.08
C VAL A 80 -22.24 28.85 -2.36
N ARG A 81 -23.05 29.90 -2.27
CA ARG A 81 -23.24 30.87 -3.35
C ARG A 81 -22.30 32.05 -3.14
N TYR A 82 -21.49 32.35 -4.15
CA TYR A 82 -20.62 33.52 -4.19
C TYR A 82 -21.17 34.54 -5.18
N SER A 83 -20.85 35.83 -4.98
CA SER A 83 -21.16 36.87 -5.96
C SER A 83 -20.48 36.60 -7.30
N PRO A 84 -21.11 36.91 -8.44
CA PRO A 84 -20.61 36.56 -9.77
C PRO A 84 -19.24 37.18 -10.08
N GLU A 85 -18.97 38.40 -9.60
CA GLU A 85 -17.71 39.11 -9.77
C GLU A 85 -16.52 38.39 -9.11
N VAL A 86 -16.75 37.78 -7.94
CA VAL A 86 -15.72 37.03 -7.21
C VAL A 86 -15.35 35.77 -7.99
N VAL A 87 -16.35 35.03 -8.46
CA VAL A 87 -16.12 33.80 -9.24
C VAL A 87 -15.46 34.11 -10.58
N ALA A 88 -15.88 35.19 -11.25
CA ALA A 88 -15.29 35.62 -12.51
C ALA A 88 -13.80 35.97 -12.35
N TYR A 89 -13.47 36.76 -11.32
CA TYR A 89 -12.09 37.13 -11.00
C TYR A 89 -11.21 35.89 -10.80
N PHE A 90 -11.61 34.96 -9.92
CA PHE A 90 -10.79 33.78 -9.67
C PHE A 90 -10.72 32.86 -10.89
N LYS A 91 -11.83 32.63 -11.62
CA LYS A 91 -11.78 31.82 -12.86
C LYS A 91 -10.81 32.37 -13.90
N ALA A 92 -10.72 33.70 -14.03
CA ALA A 92 -9.77 34.35 -14.94
C ALA A 92 -8.30 34.02 -14.60
N THR A 93 -7.99 33.65 -13.36
CA THR A 93 -6.63 33.23 -12.96
C THR A 93 -6.22 31.85 -13.52
N GLY A 94 -7.13 31.10 -14.15
CA GLY A 94 -6.85 29.83 -14.82
C GLY A 94 -6.82 28.60 -13.89
N LYS A 95 -6.04 27.58 -14.27
CA LYS A 95 -5.96 26.30 -13.53
C LYS A 95 -5.61 26.54 -12.06
N GLY A 96 -6.34 25.89 -11.16
CA GLY A 96 -6.14 26.01 -9.71
C GLY A 96 -6.85 27.20 -9.05
N TRP A 97 -7.76 27.88 -9.74
CA TRP A 97 -8.48 29.04 -9.18
C TRP A 97 -9.21 28.76 -7.86
N GLN A 98 -9.78 27.57 -7.69
CA GLN A 98 -10.44 27.18 -6.43
C GLN A 98 -9.45 27.09 -5.26
N ALA A 99 -8.21 26.63 -5.52
CA ALA A 99 -7.17 26.58 -4.51
C ALA A 99 -6.66 27.98 -4.15
N ARG A 100 -6.56 28.90 -5.12
CA ARG A 100 -6.25 30.31 -4.87
C ARG A 100 -7.36 31.01 -4.07
N MET A 101 -8.62 30.72 -4.37
CA MET A 101 -9.76 31.22 -3.59
C MET A 101 -9.74 30.71 -2.15
N ASP A 102 -9.45 29.42 -1.94
CA ASP A 102 -9.27 28.82 -0.60
C ASP A 102 -8.11 29.48 0.18
N ALA A 103 -6.99 29.79 -0.48
CA ALA A 103 -5.87 30.50 0.13
C ALA A 103 -6.24 31.93 0.57
N ALA A 104 -6.96 32.68 -0.27
CA ALA A 104 -7.43 34.03 0.06
C ALA A 104 -8.37 34.03 1.27
N LEU A 105 -9.27 33.04 1.38
CA LEU A 105 -10.15 32.88 2.53
C LEU A 105 -9.35 32.58 3.81
N LYS A 106 -8.30 31.76 3.73
CA LYS A 106 -7.42 31.47 4.87
C LYS A 106 -6.64 32.70 5.33
N GLU A 107 -6.13 33.49 4.40
CA GLU A 107 -5.44 34.75 4.72
C GLU A 107 -6.38 35.74 5.44
N TRP A 108 -7.62 35.85 4.96
CA TRP A 108 -8.64 36.68 5.60
C TRP A 108 -8.96 36.21 7.03
N ILE A 109 -9.04 34.90 7.26
CA ILE A 109 -9.21 34.34 8.61
C ILE A 109 -8.02 34.69 9.50
N ALA A 110 -6.79 34.45 9.02
CA ALA A 110 -5.56 34.70 9.78
C ALA A 110 -5.45 36.16 10.23
N ARG A 111 -5.73 37.11 9.32
CA ARG A 111 -5.71 38.55 9.61
C ARG A 111 -6.76 38.98 10.63
N ARG A 112 -7.84 38.23 10.79
CA ARG A 112 -8.96 38.56 11.68
C ARG A 112 -8.90 37.82 13.02
N SER A 113 -8.03 36.82 13.12
CA SER A 113 -7.76 36.08 14.35
C SER A 113 -6.59 36.63 15.18
N GLU A 114 -5.92 37.68 14.69
CA GLU A 114 -5.00 38.54 15.45
C GLU A 114 -5.78 39.63 16.18
#